data_AF-A0A640SXP4-F1
#
_entry.id   AF-A0A640SXP4-F1
#
_cell.length_a   1.000
_cell.length_b   1.000
_cell.length_c   1.000
_cell.angle_alpha   90.00
_cell.angle_beta   90.00
_cell.angle_gamma   90.00
#
_symmetry.space_group_name_H-M   'P 1'
#
loop_
_entity.id
_entity.type
_entity.pdbx_description
1 polymer ?
#
loop_
_entity_poly.entity_id
_entity_poly.type
_entity_poly.pdbx_seq_one_letter_code
_entity_poly.pdbx_strand_id
1 'polypeptide(L)'
;MTAEAKTSGESGHARFTYRLRASSTARAVLEAEWDRCRWLWNECVAKSRQVGAWNKTRPEGAEKRTCGPVQLAAMLTEARARTEWLREGACVPQQQLIRAFGRSRAKALKDIRARLPMRQRAGMPKYKKKRDALPTLEYTRRGFRLEDGRLHLAGGIVATVVWSRELPELPSSVRLCRDSIGHHALPLSERTYTCTACGVVSPRDKNSARVMLVRAGLQPGWC
;
A
#
# COMPACT_ATOMS: atom_id res chain seq x y z
N MET A 1 -25.74 -39.19 23.76
CA MET A 1 -26.30 -38.29 22.74
C MET A 1 -26.36 -36.90 23.34
N THR A 2 -25.59 -35.94 22.82
CA THR A 2 -25.87 -34.51 22.97
C THR A 2 -24.94 -33.69 22.06
N ALA A 3 -25.59 -33.07 21.09
CA ALA A 3 -25.29 -31.83 20.39
C ALA A 3 -23.95 -31.67 19.66
N GLU A 4 -23.99 -31.96 18.35
CA GLU A 4 -23.26 -31.19 17.34
C GLU A 4 -23.60 -29.70 17.47
N ALA A 5 -22.59 -28.87 17.71
CA ALA A 5 -22.69 -27.43 17.46
C ALA A 5 -22.10 -27.14 16.08
N LYS A 6 -22.98 -27.15 15.06
CA LYS A 6 -22.74 -26.41 13.82
C LYS A 6 -22.70 -24.92 14.16
N THR A 7 -21.52 -24.34 14.25
CA THR A 7 -21.34 -22.89 14.10
C THR A 7 -20.99 -22.60 12.66
N SER A 8 -22.02 -22.25 11.88
CA SER A 8 -21.88 -21.47 10.66
C SER A 8 -21.27 -20.12 11.02
N GLY A 9 -19.95 -20.06 11.10
CA GLY A 9 -19.21 -18.85 11.44
C GLY A 9 -19.22 -17.89 10.26
N GLU A 10 -19.85 -16.73 10.43
CA GLU A 10 -19.59 -15.56 9.61
C GLU A 10 -18.06 -15.37 9.51
N SER A 11 -17.53 -15.36 8.28
CA SER A 11 -16.09 -15.27 8.05
C SER A 11 -15.58 -13.87 8.40
N GLY A 12 -15.32 -13.62 9.69
CA GLY A 12 -14.70 -12.40 10.17
C GLY A 12 -13.28 -12.27 9.62
N HIS A 13 -12.93 -11.13 9.03
CA HIS A 13 -11.56 -10.84 8.64
C HIS A 13 -10.77 -10.31 9.84
N ALA A 14 -9.83 -11.10 10.36
CA ALA A 14 -8.88 -10.64 11.37
C ALA A 14 -7.64 -10.00 10.72
N ARG A 15 -7.10 -8.94 11.33
CA ARG A 15 -5.82 -8.34 10.93
C ARG A 15 -4.86 -8.30 12.11
N PHE A 16 -3.69 -8.89 11.91
CA PHE A 16 -2.59 -8.85 12.85
C PHE A 16 -1.46 -7.98 12.30
N THR A 17 -0.84 -7.20 13.17
CA THR A 17 0.32 -6.35 12.84
C THR A 17 1.53 -6.85 13.59
N TYR A 18 2.64 -7.03 12.86
CA TYR A 18 3.95 -7.45 13.34
C TYR A 18 5.04 -6.56 12.76
N ARG A 19 6.19 -6.48 13.42
CA ARG A 19 7.36 -5.77 12.90
C ARG A 19 8.18 -6.70 12.01
N LEU A 20 8.89 -6.11 11.04
CA LEU A 20 9.81 -6.83 10.16
C LEU A 20 11.24 -6.34 10.38
N ARG A 21 12.18 -7.27 10.56
CA ARG A 21 13.61 -7.01 10.41
C ARG A 21 14.02 -7.41 9.00
N ALA A 22 14.36 -6.41 8.19
CA ALA A 22 14.84 -6.58 6.83
C ALA A 22 16.31 -6.18 6.75
N SER A 23 17.11 -6.92 5.97
CA SER A 23 18.47 -6.50 5.62
C SER A 23 18.45 -5.22 4.77
N SER A 24 19.60 -4.55 4.62
CA SER A 24 19.75 -3.42 3.69
C SER A 24 19.34 -3.80 2.26
N THR A 25 19.76 -4.98 1.79
CA THR A 25 19.38 -5.52 0.48
C THR A 25 17.87 -5.74 0.36
N ALA A 26 17.24 -6.38 1.35
CA ALA A 26 15.80 -6.60 1.34
C ALA A 26 15.02 -5.27 1.34
N ARG A 27 15.52 -4.26 2.06
CA ARG A 27 14.94 -2.90 2.04
C ARG A 27 15.05 -2.26 0.67
N ALA A 28 16.21 -2.35 0.01
CA ALA A 28 16.41 -1.79 -1.32
C ALA A 28 15.47 -2.43 -2.34
N VAL A 29 15.30 -3.77 -2.30
CA VAL A 29 14.36 -4.48 -3.19
C VAL A 29 12.90 -4.10 -2.89
N LEU A 30 12.52 -3.96 -1.61
CA LEU A 30 11.19 -3.46 -1.22
C LEU A 30 10.92 -2.04 -1.73
N GLU A 31 11.93 -1.16 -1.68
CA GLU A 31 11.83 0.19 -2.22
C GLU A 31 11.70 0.21 -3.74
N ALA A 32 12.49 -0.62 -4.44
CA ALA A 32 12.39 -0.77 -5.89
C ALA A 32 10.99 -1.29 -6.30
N GLU A 33 10.46 -2.29 -5.58
CA GLU A 33 9.12 -2.81 -5.85
C GLU A 33 8.03 -1.77 -5.55
N TRP A 34 8.23 -0.97 -4.50
CA TRP A 34 7.37 0.18 -4.25
C TRP A 34 7.43 1.23 -5.36
N ASP A 35 8.62 1.54 -5.90
CA ASP A 35 8.75 2.51 -6.98
C ASP A 35 8.03 2.04 -8.25
N ARG A 36 8.12 0.74 -8.58
CA ARG A 36 7.34 0.11 -9.66
C ARG A 36 5.83 0.25 -9.44
N CYS A 37 5.36 -0.09 -8.24
CA CYS A 37 3.96 0.07 -7.87
C CYS A 37 3.53 1.55 -7.94
N ARG A 38 4.28 2.47 -7.32
CA ARG A 38 4.00 3.91 -7.32
C ARG A 38 3.86 4.46 -8.75
N TRP A 39 4.73 4.03 -9.66
CA TRP A 39 4.63 4.37 -11.08
C TRP A 39 3.30 3.88 -11.68
N LEU A 40 2.95 2.60 -11.51
CA LEU A 40 1.67 2.04 -11.98
C LEU A 40 0.43 2.76 -11.42
N TRP A 41 0.45 3.13 -10.14
CA TRP A 41 -0.63 3.92 -9.56
C TRP A 41 -0.78 5.25 -10.28
N ASN A 42 0.34 5.90 -10.59
CA ASN A 42 0.34 7.17 -11.29
C ASN A 42 -0.18 7.00 -12.73
N GLU A 43 0.21 5.94 -13.44
CA GLU A 43 -0.39 5.62 -14.75
C GLU A 43 -1.91 5.44 -14.66
N CYS A 44 -2.41 4.76 -13.62
CA CYS A 44 -3.86 4.63 -13.40
C CYS A 44 -4.55 5.99 -13.18
N VAL A 45 -3.92 6.89 -12.39
CA VAL A 45 -4.42 8.25 -12.18
C VAL A 45 -4.44 9.03 -13.51
N ALA A 46 -3.37 8.97 -14.29
CA ALA A 46 -3.26 9.62 -15.59
C ALA A 46 -4.36 9.13 -16.54
N LYS A 47 -4.53 7.81 -16.65
CA LYS A 47 -5.59 7.19 -17.47
C LYS A 47 -6.98 7.60 -17.02
N SER A 48 -7.25 7.61 -15.71
CA SER A 48 -8.55 8.05 -15.19
C SER A 48 -8.83 9.53 -15.50
N ARG A 49 -7.81 10.40 -15.45
CA ARG A 49 -7.95 11.81 -15.82
C ARG A 49 -8.20 11.98 -17.31
N GLN A 50 -7.44 11.27 -18.15
CA GLN A 50 -7.62 11.26 -19.61
C GLN A 50 -9.03 10.82 -19.99
N VAL A 51 -9.51 9.70 -19.43
CA VAL A 51 -10.88 9.21 -19.65
C VAL A 51 -11.92 10.21 -19.15
N GLY A 52 -11.68 10.82 -17.98
CA GLY A 52 -12.56 11.85 -17.43
C GLY A 52 -12.65 13.11 -18.30
N ALA A 53 -11.52 13.60 -18.82
CA ALA A 53 -11.47 14.75 -19.71
C ALA A 53 -12.17 14.46 -21.03
N TRP A 54 -11.84 13.32 -21.67
CA TRP A 54 -12.47 12.92 -22.93
C TRP A 54 -13.99 12.77 -22.79
N ASN A 55 -14.47 12.16 -21.70
CA ASN A 55 -15.91 11.99 -21.48
C ASN A 55 -16.65 13.32 -21.27
N LYS A 56 -15.97 14.40 -20.88
CA LYS A 56 -16.56 15.74 -20.76
C LYS A 56 -16.69 16.44 -22.11
N THR A 57 -15.76 16.19 -23.03
CA THR A 57 -15.70 16.83 -24.35
C THR A 57 -16.09 15.88 -25.48
N ARG A 58 -16.75 14.76 -25.15
CA ARG A 58 -17.11 13.74 -26.15
C ARG A 58 -18.18 14.27 -27.10
N PRO A 59 -18.13 13.90 -28.40
CA PRO A 59 -19.22 14.19 -29.33
C PRO A 59 -20.54 13.59 -28.86
N GLU A 60 -21.65 14.20 -29.27
CA GLU A 60 -22.98 13.65 -29.06
C GLU A 60 -23.11 12.30 -29.79
N GLY A 61 -23.78 11.33 -29.14
CA GLY A 61 -23.85 9.95 -29.65
C GLY A 61 -22.63 9.07 -29.38
N ALA A 62 -21.46 9.61 -29.03
CA ALA A 62 -20.28 8.80 -28.73
C ALA A 62 -20.40 8.08 -27.36
N GLU A 63 -20.04 6.79 -27.31
CA GLU A 63 -20.04 5.99 -26.09
C GLU A 63 -19.07 6.53 -25.02
N LYS A 64 -19.40 6.36 -23.73
CA LYS A 64 -18.48 6.76 -22.66
C LYS A 64 -17.27 5.83 -22.61
N ARG A 65 -16.08 6.41 -22.59
CA ARG A 65 -14.87 5.66 -22.24
C ARG A 65 -14.92 5.24 -20.77
N THR A 66 -14.46 4.04 -20.49
CA THR A 66 -14.41 3.48 -19.14
C THR A 66 -12.97 3.34 -18.65
N CYS A 67 -12.82 3.33 -17.33
CA CYS A 67 -11.56 3.06 -16.63
C CYS A 67 -11.89 2.09 -15.49
N GLY A 68 -12.39 0.92 -15.89
CA GLY A 68 -12.82 -0.17 -15.01
C GLY A 68 -11.70 -1.20 -14.80
N PRO A 69 -11.97 -2.25 -14.01
CA PRO A 69 -10.98 -3.28 -13.68
C PRO A 69 -10.38 -3.95 -14.92
N VAL A 70 -11.19 -4.21 -15.95
CA VAL A 70 -10.74 -4.84 -17.20
C VAL A 70 -9.74 -3.94 -17.94
N GLN A 71 -10.06 -2.66 -18.12
CA GLN A 71 -9.18 -1.71 -18.81
C GLN A 71 -7.88 -1.48 -18.04
N LEU A 72 -7.96 -1.42 -16.71
CA LEU A 72 -6.77 -1.26 -15.86
C LEU A 72 -5.89 -2.51 -15.85
N ALA A 73 -6.47 -3.71 -15.91
CA ALA A 73 -5.73 -4.96 -16.05
C ALA A 73 -5.03 -5.06 -17.42
N ALA A 74 -5.72 -4.71 -18.50
CA ALA A 74 -5.12 -4.62 -19.84
C ALA A 74 -3.94 -3.63 -19.87
N MET A 75 -4.12 -2.45 -19.24
CA MET A 75 -3.06 -1.46 -19.09
C MET A 75 -1.82 -2.01 -18.36
N LEU A 76 -2.00 -2.83 -17.31
CA LEU A 76 -0.88 -3.50 -16.63
C LEU A 76 -0.16 -4.46 -17.57
N THR A 77 -0.90 -5.29 -18.28
CA THR A 77 -0.33 -6.27 -19.21
C THR A 77 0.50 -5.58 -20.28
N GLU A 78 -0.04 -4.53 -20.90
CA GLU A 78 0.68 -3.74 -21.89
C GLU A 78 1.91 -3.03 -21.29
N ALA A 79 1.78 -2.43 -20.11
CA ALA A 79 2.89 -1.74 -19.46
C ALA A 79 4.04 -2.71 -19.14
N ARG A 80 3.73 -3.93 -18.66
CA ARG A 80 4.74 -4.96 -18.41
C ARG A 80 5.35 -5.52 -19.70
N ALA A 81 4.60 -5.56 -20.80
CA ALA A 81 5.13 -5.99 -22.10
C ALA A 81 6.13 -4.97 -22.66
N ARG A 82 5.86 -3.67 -22.51
CA ARG A 82 6.69 -2.58 -23.05
C ARG A 82 7.84 -2.17 -22.15
N THR A 83 7.73 -2.38 -20.84
CA THR A 83 8.68 -1.86 -19.86
C THR A 83 9.34 -3.00 -19.09
N GLU A 84 10.58 -3.33 -19.46
CA GLU A 84 11.36 -4.39 -18.82
C GLU A 84 11.53 -4.18 -17.31
N TRP A 85 11.90 -2.97 -16.90
CA TRP A 85 12.00 -2.61 -15.49
C TRP A 85 10.71 -2.89 -14.72
N LEU A 86 9.52 -2.75 -15.30
CA LEU A 86 8.28 -3.10 -14.60
C LEU A 86 8.09 -4.62 -14.50
N ARG A 87 8.47 -5.33 -15.57
CA ARG A 87 8.34 -6.78 -15.73
C ARG A 87 9.21 -7.57 -14.74
N GLU A 88 10.41 -7.09 -14.45
CA GLU A 88 11.31 -7.66 -13.43
C GLU A 88 10.69 -7.70 -12.02
N GLY A 89 9.77 -6.76 -11.73
CA GLY A 89 9.09 -6.69 -10.45
C GLY A 89 8.00 -7.75 -10.27
N ALA A 90 7.65 -7.98 -9.00
CA ALA A 90 6.63 -8.96 -8.62
C ALA A 90 5.24 -8.56 -9.15
N CYS A 91 4.58 -9.48 -9.88
CA CYS A 91 3.28 -9.20 -10.48
C CYS A 91 2.15 -9.04 -9.44
N VAL A 92 2.23 -9.74 -8.31
CA VAL A 92 1.19 -9.75 -7.26
C VAL A 92 0.95 -8.36 -6.65
N PRO A 93 1.96 -7.65 -6.11
CA PRO A 93 1.75 -6.31 -5.55
C PRO A 93 1.30 -5.30 -6.61
N GLN A 94 1.79 -5.40 -7.85
CA GLN A 94 1.36 -4.56 -8.96
C GLN A 94 -0.14 -4.74 -9.27
N GLN A 95 -0.61 -5.99 -9.31
CA GLN A 95 -2.04 -6.30 -9.48
C GLN A 95 -2.88 -5.82 -8.29
N GLN A 96 -2.44 -6.03 -7.04
CA GLN A 96 -3.16 -5.57 -5.86
C GLN A 96 -3.27 -4.05 -5.82
N LEU A 97 -2.22 -3.34 -6.24
CA LEU A 97 -2.22 -1.89 -6.30
C LEU A 97 -3.25 -1.34 -7.29
N ILE A 98 -3.35 -1.95 -8.47
CA ILE A 98 -4.35 -1.57 -9.48
C ILE A 98 -5.77 -1.85 -8.97
N ARG A 99 -5.98 -2.98 -8.29
CA ARG A 99 -7.27 -3.27 -7.64
C ARG A 99 -7.60 -2.25 -6.56
N ALA A 100 -6.61 -1.85 -5.76
CA ALA A 100 -6.77 -0.80 -4.75
C ALA A 100 -7.13 0.56 -5.37
N PHE A 101 -6.48 0.93 -6.48
CA PHE A 101 -6.85 2.11 -7.25
C PHE A 101 -8.30 2.04 -7.75
N GLY A 102 -8.68 0.91 -8.37
CA GLY A 102 -10.03 0.69 -8.88
C GLY A 102 -11.09 0.83 -7.79
N ARG A 103 -10.87 0.21 -6.61
CA ARG A 103 -11.75 0.36 -5.44
C ARG A 103 -11.84 1.81 -4.95
N SER A 104 -10.70 2.50 -4.84
CA SER A 104 -10.67 3.89 -4.39
C SER A 104 -11.42 4.83 -5.34
N ARG A 105 -11.22 4.66 -6.66
CA ARG A 105 -11.95 5.40 -7.70
C ARG A 105 -13.45 5.09 -7.68
N ALA A 106 -13.83 3.82 -7.59
CA ALA A 106 -15.22 3.40 -7.57
C ALA A 106 -15.97 3.98 -6.35
N LYS A 107 -15.33 3.97 -5.17
CA LYS A 107 -15.88 4.58 -3.95
C LYS A 107 -16.07 6.08 -4.12
N ALA A 108 -15.06 6.81 -4.63
CA ALA A 108 -15.18 8.25 -4.88
C ALA A 108 -16.34 8.58 -5.84
N LEU A 109 -16.49 7.82 -6.93
CA LEU A 109 -17.58 7.99 -7.88
C LEU A 109 -18.94 7.64 -7.28
N LYS A 110 -19.01 6.58 -6.47
CA LYS A 110 -20.24 6.19 -5.74
C LYS A 110 -20.67 7.31 -4.79
N ASP A 111 -19.75 7.89 -4.04
CA ASP A 111 -20.03 8.96 -3.08
C ASP A 111 -20.48 10.26 -3.76
N ILE A 112 -19.90 10.59 -4.92
CA ILE A 112 -20.34 11.71 -5.76
C ILE A 112 -21.76 11.46 -6.29
N ARG A 113 -22.03 10.27 -6.82
CA ARG A 113 -23.35 9.89 -7.35
C ARG A 113 -24.42 9.92 -6.26
N ALA A 114 -24.08 9.47 -5.05
CA ALA A 114 -24.94 9.50 -3.88
C ALA A 114 -25.09 10.90 -3.26
N ARG A 115 -24.46 11.94 -3.84
CA ARG A 115 -24.53 13.34 -3.39
C ARG A 115 -24.20 13.55 -1.90
N LEU A 116 -23.35 12.70 -1.31
CA LEU A 116 -23.00 12.80 0.12
C LEU A 116 -22.40 14.19 0.45
N PRO A 117 -22.47 14.66 1.70
CA PRO A 117 -21.74 15.88 2.11
C PRO A 117 -20.25 15.77 1.78
N MET A 118 -19.62 16.86 1.33
CA MET A 118 -18.22 16.84 0.88
C MET A 118 -17.26 16.25 1.93
N ARG A 119 -17.50 16.51 3.22
CA ARG A 119 -16.74 15.95 4.36
C ARG A 119 -16.82 14.42 4.49
N GLN A 120 -17.83 13.78 3.92
CA GLN A 120 -18.05 12.33 3.98
C GLN A 120 -17.63 11.62 2.68
N ARG A 121 -17.30 12.36 1.62
CA ARG A 121 -16.92 11.77 0.32
C ARG A 121 -15.48 11.28 0.34
N ALA A 122 -15.26 10.08 -0.17
CA ALA A 122 -13.92 9.68 -0.57
C ALA A 122 -13.41 10.56 -1.71
N GLY A 123 -12.19 11.08 -1.58
CA GLY A 123 -11.53 11.84 -2.63
C GLY A 123 -11.14 10.97 -3.82
N MET A 124 -11.15 11.55 -5.03
CA MET A 124 -10.59 10.91 -6.22
C MET A 124 -9.09 10.59 -6.00
N PRO A 125 -8.59 9.41 -6.42
CA PRO A 125 -7.17 9.09 -6.38
C PRO A 125 -6.29 10.19 -6.97
N LYS A 126 -5.23 10.55 -6.24
CA LYS A 126 -4.22 11.53 -6.65
C LYS A 126 -2.89 10.84 -6.91
N TYR A 127 -2.01 11.49 -7.67
CA TYR A 127 -0.65 11.02 -7.88
C TYR A 127 0.08 10.81 -6.55
N LYS A 128 0.85 9.73 -6.47
CA LYS A 128 1.77 9.43 -5.37
C LYS A 128 3.14 10.03 -5.70
N LYS A 129 3.56 11.00 -4.88
CA LYS A 129 4.89 11.61 -4.95
C LYS A 129 5.89 10.71 -4.21
N LYS A 130 7.09 10.49 -4.77
CA LYS A 130 8.11 9.60 -4.19
C LYS A 130 8.44 9.96 -2.74
N ARG A 131 8.59 11.25 -2.45
CA ARG A 131 8.93 11.78 -1.12
C ARG A 131 7.80 11.75 -0.09
N ASP A 132 6.54 11.76 -0.53
CA ASP A 132 5.38 11.91 0.36
C ASP A 132 4.61 10.59 0.55
N ALA A 133 4.69 9.67 -0.42
CA ALA A 133 3.94 8.42 -0.40
C ALA A 133 4.76 7.31 0.26
N LEU A 134 4.38 6.94 1.48
CA LEU A 134 4.99 5.82 2.20
C LEU A 134 4.84 4.50 1.43
N PRO A 135 5.91 3.69 1.34
CA PRO A 135 5.83 2.35 0.78
C PRO A 135 4.72 1.51 1.39
N THR A 136 3.91 0.94 0.52
CA THR A 136 2.89 -0.04 0.90
C THR A 136 2.78 -1.10 -0.19
N LEU A 137 3.02 -2.35 0.16
CA LEU A 137 2.96 -3.50 -0.75
C LEU A 137 2.01 -4.55 -0.18
N GLU A 138 1.12 -5.08 -1.01
CA GLU A 138 0.14 -6.09 -0.62
C GLU A 138 0.36 -7.36 -1.44
N TYR A 139 0.56 -8.47 -0.73
CA TYR A 139 0.74 -9.79 -1.31
C TYR A 139 -0.40 -10.69 -0.88
N THR A 140 -1.00 -11.40 -1.83
CA THR A 140 -1.97 -12.46 -1.55
C THR A 140 -1.26 -13.80 -1.37
N ARG A 141 -1.97 -14.84 -0.92
CA ARG A 141 -1.42 -16.18 -0.61
C ARG A 141 -0.44 -16.77 -1.64
N ARG A 142 -0.55 -16.46 -2.93
CA ARG A 142 0.40 -16.94 -3.96
C ARG A 142 1.70 -16.15 -4.04
N GLY A 143 1.73 -14.94 -3.48
CA GLY A 143 2.86 -14.02 -3.52
C GLY A 143 3.69 -13.98 -2.25
N PHE A 144 3.38 -14.78 -1.24
CA PHE A 144 4.20 -14.89 -0.03
C PHE A 144 4.16 -16.30 0.56
N ARG A 145 5.15 -16.61 1.38
CA ARG A 145 5.20 -17.78 2.26
C ARG A 145 5.71 -17.35 3.63
N LEU A 146 5.25 -18.06 4.65
CA LEU A 146 5.72 -17.89 6.02
C LEU A 146 6.34 -19.22 6.45
N GLU A 147 7.64 -19.23 6.67
CA GLU A 147 8.43 -20.44 6.94
C GLU A 147 9.51 -20.08 7.97
N ASP A 148 9.67 -20.87 9.02
CA ASP A 148 10.66 -20.68 10.08
C ASP A 148 10.71 -19.24 10.67
N GLY A 149 9.53 -18.64 10.86
CA GLY A 149 9.41 -17.26 11.37
C GLY A 149 9.87 -16.17 10.40
N ARG A 150 10.15 -16.53 9.14
CA ARG A 150 10.55 -15.62 8.05
C ARG A 150 9.41 -15.44 7.06
N LEU A 151 9.29 -14.22 6.57
CA LEU A 151 8.38 -13.82 5.50
C LEU A 151 9.15 -13.83 4.18
N HIS A 152 8.77 -14.74 3.30
CA HIS A 152 9.26 -14.83 1.93
C HIS A 152 8.24 -14.19 1.01
N LEU A 153 8.66 -13.24 0.17
CA LEU A 153 7.78 -12.57 -0.79
C LEU A 153 8.26 -12.85 -2.22
N ALA A 154 7.31 -12.87 -3.14
CA ALA A 154 7.61 -12.81 -4.57
C ALA A 154 8.49 -11.58 -4.87
N GLY A 155 9.46 -11.75 -5.77
CA GLY A 155 10.52 -10.76 -6.00
C GLY A 155 11.80 -11.00 -5.19
N GLY A 156 11.94 -12.19 -4.57
CA GLY A 156 13.18 -12.61 -3.90
C GLY A 156 13.44 -11.90 -2.58
N ILE A 157 12.40 -11.39 -1.92
CA ILE A 157 12.53 -10.64 -0.66
C ILE A 157 12.31 -11.61 0.50
N VAL A 158 13.25 -11.63 1.44
CA VAL A 158 13.14 -12.36 2.71
C VAL A 158 13.30 -11.39 3.86
N ALA A 159 12.40 -11.44 4.84
CA ALA A 159 12.45 -10.62 6.05
C ALA A 159 12.08 -11.46 7.28
N THR A 160 12.74 -11.23 8.40
CA THR A 160 12.39 -11.88 9.66
C THR A 160 11.20 -11.18 10.30
N VAL A 161 10.17 -11.95 10.65
CA VAL A 161 9.02 -11.43 11.39
C VAL A 161 9.37 -11.37 12.87
N VAL A 162 9.14 -10.23 13.50
CA VAL A 162 9.26 -10.08 14.96
C VAL A 162 7.90 -10.37 15.55
N TRP A 163 7.76 -11.57 16.09
CA TRP A 163 6.53 -12.07 16.70
C TRP A 163 6.31 -11.42 18.06
N SER A 164 5.17 -10.75 18.23
CA SER A 164 4.72 -10.24 19.53
C SER A 164 3.58 -11.06 20.13
N ARG A 165 3.03 -11.99 19.34
CA ARG A 165 1.94 -12.92 19.68
C ARG A 165 1.91 -14.03 18.63
N GLU A 166 1.44 -15.20 19.02
CA GLU A 166 1.20 -16.29 18.08
C GLU A 166 0.14 -15.88 17.05
N LEU A 167 0.29 -16.41 15.83
CA LEU A 167 -0.67 -16.20 14.77
C LEU A 167 -1.68 -17.36 14.82
N PRO A 168 -2.99 -17.09 15.00
CA PRO A 168 -3.98 -18.17 15.16
C PRO A 168 -4.09 -19.07 13.93
N GLU A 169 -3.92 -18.51 12.73
CA GLU A 169 -3.99 -19.22 11.46
C GLU A 169 -3.06 -18.59 10.42
N LEU A 170 -2.70 -19.37 9.39
CA LEU A 170 -1.92 -18.84 8.28
C LEU A 170 -2.70 -17.73 7.54
N PRO A 171 -2.07 -16.57 7.26
CA PRO A 171 -2.80 -15.45 6.72
C PRO A 171 -3.18 -15.69 5.25
N SER A 172 -4.26 -15.06 4.79
CA SER A 172 -4.68 -15.08 3.38
C SER A 172 -3.96 -14.02 2.52
N SER A 173 -3.43 -12.98 3.18
CA SER A 173 -2.67 -11.90 2.58
C SER A 173 -1.73 -11.27 3.61
N VAL A 174 -0.65 -10.65 3.14
CA VAL A 174 0.23 -9.82 3.95
C VAL A 174 0.33 -8.44 3.32
N ARG A 175 0.34 -7.41 4.17
CA ARG A 175 0.59 -6.03 3.74
C ARG A 175 1.81 -5.51 4.47
N LEU A 176 2.83 -5.13 3.70
CA LEU A 176 4.00 -4.44 4.19
C LEU A 176 3.75 -2.94 4.09
N CYS A 177 3.92 -2.23 5.20
CA CYS A 177 3.81 -0.79 5.27
C CYS A 177 5.10 -0.23 5.88
N ARG A 178 5.61 0.88 5.34
CA ARG A 178 6.62 1.68 6.05
C ARG A 178 5.93 2.47 7.14
N ASP A 179 6.40 2.30 8.37
CA ASP A 179 5.95 3.08 9.51
C ASP A 179 6.36 4.56 9.35
N SER A 180 5.50 5.47 9.84
CA SER A 180 5.67 6.92 9.78
C SER A 180 6.54 7.47 10.91
N ILE A 181 7.24 6.63 11.68
CA ILE A 181 8.18 7.03 12.74
C ILE A 181 9.26 8.03 12.25
N GLY A 182 9.41 8.26 10.94
CA GLY A 182 10.24 9.32 10.36
C GLY A 182 9.50 10.43 9.58
N HIS A 183 8.17 10.56 9.69
CA HIS A 183 7.36 11.47 8.86
C HIS A 183 6.51 12.48 9.62
N HIS A 184 6.39 12.37 10.94
CA HIS A 184 5.68 13.36 11.75
C HIS A 184 6.64 14.47 12.18
N ALA A 185 6.52 15.65 11.54
CA ALA A 185 7.04 16.87 12.13
C ALA A 185 6.11 17.25 13.29
N LEU A 186 6.63 17.28 14.52
CA LEU A 186 5.88 17.76 15.68
C LEU A 186 5.73 19.29 15.63
N PRO A 187 4.56 19.85 15.99
CA PRO A 187 4.41 21.28 16.18
C PRO A 187 5.39 21.82 17.24
N LEU A 188 5.74 23.11 17.16
CA LEU A 188 6.74 23.75 18.04
C LEU A 188 6.42 23.61 19.54
N SER A 189 5.14 23.50 19.88
CA SER A 189 4.65 23.33 21.25
C SER A 189 4.87 21.94 21.84
N GLU A 190 5.11 20.91 21.01
CA GLU A 190 5.17 19.53 21.45
C GLU A 190 6.62 19.03 21.51
N ARG A 191 7.21 19.04 22.72
CA ARG A 191 8.66 18.79 22.92
C ARG A 191 9.07 17.32 22.86
N THR A 192 8.11 16.41 22.84
CA THR A 192 8.35 14.97 23.00
C THR A 192 7.49 14.21 22.01
N TYR A 193 8.12 13.41 21.14
CA TYR A 193 7.42 12.46 20.27
C TYR A 193 7.20 11.16 21.02
N THR A 194 5.95 10.75 21.14
CA THR A 194 5.61 9.38 21.54
C THR A 194 5.09 8.65 20.33
N CYS A 195 5.80 7.59 19.93
CA CYS A 195 5.33 6.75 18.85
C CYS A 195 4.03 6.04 19.26
N THR A 196 2.95 6.31 18.56
CA THR A 196 1.65 5.66 18.80
C THR A 196 1.64 4.17 18.46
N ALA A 197 2.67 3.66 17.76
CA ALA A 197 2.80 2.26 17.38
C ALA A 197 3.72 1.43 18.29
N CYS A 198 4.71 2.05 18.95
CA CYS A 198 5.70 1.32 19.77
C CYS A 198 5.94 1.89 21.17
N GLY A 199 5.34 3.03 21.52
CA GLY A 199 5.52 3.68 22.81
C GLY A 199 6.90 4.33 23.01
N VAL A 200 7.80 4.29 22.01
CA VAL A 200 9.11 4.94 22.10
C VAL A 200 8.91 6.44 22.23
N VAL A 201 9.53 7.01 23.27
CA VAL A 201 9.53 8.42 23.59
C VAL A 201 10.86 9.02 23.13
N SER A 202 10.84 10.05 22.29
CA SER A 202 12.04 10.74 21.81
C SER A 202 11.86 12.26 21.86
N PRO A 203 12.88 13.02 22.31
CA PRO A 203 12.86 14.48 22.22
C PRO A 203 12.61 14.95 20.78
N ARG A 204 11.83 16.03 20.62
CA ARG A 204 11.49 16.62 19.31
C ARG A 204 12.71 16.87 18.44
N ASP A 205 13.80 17.37 19.01
CA ASP A 205 15.01 17.71 18.25
C ASP A 205 15.73 16.45 17.74
N LYS A 206 15.74 15.37 18.54
CA LYS A 206 16.26 14.06 18.14
C LYS A 206 15.37 13.40 17.08
N ASN A 207 14.05 13.49 17.23
CA ASN A 207 13.12 13.02 16.20
C ASN A 207 13.24 13.84 14.91
N SER A 208 13.42 15.17 15.00
CA SER A 208 13.60 16.05 13.84
C SER A 208 14.90 15.74 13.11
N ALA A 209 16.01 15.56 13.82
CA ALA A 209 17.27 15.11 13.24
C ALA A 209 17.11 13.74 12.57
N ARG A 210 16.41 12.79 13.21
CA ARG A 210 16.13 11.47 12.65
C ARG A 210 15.25 11.54 11.39
N VAL A 211 14.22 12.38 11.38
CA VAL A 211 13.36 12.66 10.22
C VAL A 211 14.19 13.26 9.09
N MET A 212 15.09 14.20 9.39
CA MET A 212 15.98 14.81 8.39
C MET A 212 16.98 13.79 7.83
N LEU A 213 17.58 12.95 8.67
CA LEU A 213 18.47 11.86 8.24
C LEU A 213 17.74 10.84 7.36
N VAL A 214 16.55 10.40 7.77
CA VAL A 214 15.71 9.48 6.98
C VAL A 214 15.30 10.12 5.64
N ARG A 215 14.97 11.41 5.63
CA ARG A 215 14.68 12.16 4.38
C ARG A 215 15.91 12.31 3.48
N ALA A 216 17.10 12.40 4.05
CA ALA A 216 18.37 12.42 3.35
C ALA A 216 18.84 11.01 2.91
N GLY A 217 18.06 9.96 3.18
CA GLY A 217 18.41 8.58 2.83
C GLY A 217 19.44 7.91 3.76
N LEU A 218 19.76 8.54 4.88
CA LEU A 218 20.68 8.02 5.89
C LEU A 218 19.92 7.17 6.92
N GLN A 219 20.40 5.96 7.21
CA GLN A 219 19.89 5.13 8.31
C GLN A 219 20.59 5.54 9.60
N PRO A 220 19.90 6.16 10.57
CA PRO A 220 20.50 6.43 11.86
C PRO A 220 20.77 5.11 12.58
N GLY A 221 22.04 4.87 12.91
CA GLY A 221 22.48 3.76 13.76
C GLY A 221 21.82 3.86 15.13
N TRP A 222 21.45 2.73 15.68
CA TRP A 222 20.99 2.62 17.07
C TRP A 222 22.23 2.51 17.96
N CYS A 223 22.46 3.51 18.81
CA CYS A 223 23.16 3.32 20.08
C CYS A 223 22.11 3.42 21.19
#